data_AF-C4Z292-F1
#
_entry.id   AF-C4Z292-F1
#
_cell.length_a   1.000
_cell.length_b   1.000
_cell.length_c   1.000
_cell.angle_alpha   90.00
_cell.angle_beta   90.00
_cell.angle_gamma   90.00
#
_symmetry.space_group_name_H-M   'P 1'
#
loop_
_entity.id
_entity.type
_entity.pdbx_description
1 polymer ?
#
loop_
_entity_poly.entity_id
_entity_poly.type
_entity_poly.pdbx_seq_one_letter_code
_entity_poly.pdbx_strand_id
1 'polypeptide(L)'
;MEDIILTPFCFESIIMYHKLRLQGYNVISFFDRNIYLQGKIYKSIDGDCRVEYPWRCFSSKVIICKNEYKDEIMEQMLSFGYSNSNICFVNDFNFEMSNINIWRRVNVDSLYDIWGYSDGQKIINLKKHIRLANIIKENRQEQFWGQRREEYYIDNDGIHFIFYRLEIDLTSRCTLKCKKCCNMMQYYQNPKDINVETIKNDYSRMMEIIDWTDDIMLIGGEPFLYGQLREIVEYIFHEKNTSEKVGVIRIVTNGTIIPSEDIFETFSKCNVHVLISNYGLRSRNINKLIDELVKHNINYAVQDTTQWCDVEQYVDGIEEANDINFIKNKIDDCITLCRTIDSGKFYMCAHLKSLNDLQALPSEIPKCYIDIYESNVKESLLKYLKRDVHYFKACAWCNGCSKDMWDGMKISVAEQTSKPLEYVKY
;
A
#
# COMPACT_ATOMS: atom_id res chain seq x y z
N MET A 1 4.03 3.64 43.14
CA MET A 1 3.92 2.87 41.89
C MET A 1 5.30 2.76 41.32
N GLU A 2 5.67 1.58 40.83
CA GLU A 2 6.96 1.36 40.18
C GLU A 2 6.95 2.05 38.81
N ASP A 3 8.01 2.79 38.49
CA ASP A 3 8.12 3.50 37.22
C ASP A 3 8.45 2.52 36.10
N ILE A 4 7.77 2.66 34.97
CA ILE A 4 7.92 1.78 33.80
C ILE A 4 8.50 2.56 32.64
N ILE A 5 9.44 1.94 31.94
CA ILE A 5 10.03 2.39 30.69
C ILE A 5 9.75 1.32 29.63
N LEU A 6 9.39 1.72 28.42
CA LEU A 6 9.10 0.82 27.30
C LEU A 6 10.18 0.95 26.22
N THR A 7 10.62 -0.15 25.62
CA THR A 7 11.68 -0.15 24.59
C THR A 7 11.49 -1.25 23.55
N PRO A 8 11.76 -1.02 22.24
CA PRO A 8 12.06 0.26 21.60
C PRO A 8 10.78 1.09 21.36
N PHE A 9 10.89 2.31 20.82
CA PHE A 9 9.72 3.13 20.45
C PHE A 9 9.10 2.63 19.13
N CYS A 10 8.22 1.64 19.27
CA CYS A 10 7.50 0.98 18.17
C CYS A 10 6.00 0.79 18.47
N PHE A 11 5.23 0.25 17.52
CA PHE A 11 3.79 0.02 17.70
C PHE A 11 3.46 -0.82 18.93
N GLU A 12 4.20 -1.90 19.15
CA GLU A 12 4.01 -2.80 20.29
C GLU A 12 4.19 -2.05 21.61
N SER A 13 5.17 -1.14 21.68
CA SER A 13 5.40 -0.30 22.85
C SER A 13 4.29 0.74 23.04
N ILE A 14 3.76 1.32 21.96
CA ILE A 14 2.66 2.30 22.02
C ILE A 14 1.38 1.62 22.52
N ILE A 15 1.07 0.41 22.04
CA ILE A 15 -0.05 -0.39 22.54
C ILE A 15 0.14 -0.71 24.02
N MET A 16 1.35 -1.13 24.41
CA MET A 16 1.68 -1.42 25.79
C MET A 16 1.53 -0.17 26.69
N TYR A 17 1.96 1.01 26.22
CA TYR A 17 1.80 2.29 26.92
C TYR A 17 0.35 2.55 27.32
N HIS A 18 -0.56 2.47 26.36
CA HIS A 18 -1.98 2.69 26.61
C HIS A 18 -2.59 1.62 27.53
N LYS A 19 -2.20 0.35 27.37
CA LYS A 19 -2.64 -0.74 28.27
C LYS A 19 -2.24 -0.49 29.72
N LEU A 20 -0.96 -0.13 29.93
CA LEU A 20 -0.40 0.15 31.25
C LEU A 20 -1.05 1.38 31.89
N ARG A 21 -1.19 2.47 31.14
CA ARG A 21 -1.84 3.70 31.62
C ARG A 21 -3.28 3.45 32.07
N LEU A 22 -4.05 2.66 31.32
CA LEU A 22 -5.42 2.31 31.68
C LEU A 22 -5.52 1.47 32.96
N GLN A 23 -4.49 0.66 33.26
CA GLN A 23 -4.39 -0.08 34.51
C GLN A 23 -3.77 0.73 35.65
N GLY A 24 -3.51 2.02 35.43
CA GLY A 24 -2.96 2.93 36.43
C GLY A 24 -1.45 2.87 36.60
N TYR A 25 -0.71 2.12 35.76
CA TYR A 25 0.75 2.10 35.86
C TYR A 25 1.37 3.43 35.40
N ASN A 26 2.50 3.79 36.01
CA ASN A 26 3.25 4.99 35.65
C ASN A 26 4.30 4.68 34.58
N VAL A 27 3.96 4.92 33.30
CA VAL A 27 4.94 4.88 32.22
C VAL A 27 5.58 6.25 32.08
N ILE A 28 6.89 6.33 32.32
CA ILE A 28 7.63 7.59 32.42
C ILE A 28 8.38 7.96 31.13
N SER A 29 8.79 6.96 30.35
CA SER A 29 9.53 7.19 29.10
C SER A 29 9.39 6.01 28.14
N PHE A 30 9.56 6.30 26.86
CA PHE A 30 10.01 5.34 25.87
C PHE A 30 11.51 5.46 25.69
N PHE A 31 12.19 4.34 25.51
CA PHE A 31 13.59 4.30 25.11
C PHE A 31 13.73 3.92 23.65
N ASP A 32 14.59 4.62 22.92
CA ASP A 32 14.97 4.24 21.57
C ASP A 32 16.43 4.62 21.27
N ARG A 33 17.11 3.77 20.50
CA ARG A 33 18.49 4.03 20.07
C ARG A 33 18.57 5.05 18.94
N ASN A 34 17.48 5.23 18.19
CA ASN A 34 17.42 6.19 17.10
C ASN A 34 17.51 7.62 17.65
N ILE A 35 18.65 8.26 17.40
CA ILE A 35 18.94 9.61 17.88
C ILE A 35 17.94 10.66 17.39
N TYR A 36 17.32 10.45 16.22
CA TYR A 36 16.31 11.36 15.68
C TYR A 36 14.99 11.34 16.45
N LEU A 37 14.72 10.31 17.25
CA LEU A 37 13.52 10.22 18.08
C LEU A 37 13.70 10.86 19.45
N GLN A 38 14.95 11.08 19.88
CA GLN A 38 15.25 11.56 21.23
C GLN A 38 14.71 12.97 21.48
N GLY A 39 14.09 13.16 22.64
CA GLY A 39 13.45 14.41 23.05
C GLY A 39 12.07 14.65 22.42
N LYS A 40 11.64 13.81 21.47
CA LYS A 40 10.28 13.90 20.93
C LYS A 40 9.26 13.42 21.95
N ILE A 41 8.04 13.94 21.86
CA ILE A 41 6.96 13.68 22.82
C ILE A 41 5.80 13.02 22.10
N TYR A 42 5.47 11.80 22.52
CA TYR A 42 4.21 11.15 22.16
C TYR A 42 3.08 11.72 23.00
N LYS A 43 2.20 12.48 22.36
CA LYS A 43 1.01 13.09 22.95
C LYS A 43 -0.18 12.17 22.76
N SER A 44 -0.92 11.89 23.82
CA SER A 44 -2.10 11.03 23.72
C SER A 44 -3.15 11.35 24.77
N ILE A 45 -4.33 10.75 24.64
CA ILE A 45 -5.39 10.87 25.64
C ILE A 45 -4.99 10.30 27.00
N ASP A 46 -4.01 9.39 27.04
CA ASP A 46 -3.49 8.77 28.26
C ASP A 46 -2.26 9.52 28.83
N GLY A 47 -2.05 10.75 28.37
CA GLY A 47 -0.96 11.63 28.76
C GLY A 47 0.20 11.62 27.76
N ASP A 48 1.14 12.52 28.02
CA ASP A 48 2.34 12.72 27.22
C ASP A 48 3.49 11.86 27.74
N CYS A 49 4.29 11.31 26.82
CA CYS A 49 5.45 10.50 27.18
C CYS A 49 6.60 10.78 26.21
N ARG A 50 7.81 10.99 26.75
CA ARG A 50 9.00 11.30 25.95
C ARG A 50 9.62 10.04 25.38
N VAL A 51 10.22 10.19 24.19
CA VAL A 51 11.14 9.20 23.63
C VAL A 51 12.54 9.71 23.89
N GLU A 52 13.36 8.88 24.51
CA GLU A 52 14.67 9.31 24.98
C GLU A 52 15.73 8.19 24.76
N TYR A 53 17.02 8.53 24.80
CA TYR A 53 18.09 7.52 24.69
C TYR A 53 18.12 6.64 25.94
N PRO A 54 18.44 5.35 25.92
CA PRO A 54 18.51 4.63 27.20
C PRO A 54 19.56 5.21 28.17
N TRP A 55 19.16 5.57 29.39
CA TRP A 55 20.06 5.87 30.52
C TRP A 55 19.69 5.05 31.75
N ARG A 56 20.56 5.07 32.76
CA ARG A 56 20.35 4.32 34.00
C ARG A 56 19.32 4.99 34.91
N CYS A 57 18.19 4.31 35.15
CA CYS A 57 17.23 4.65 36.20
C CYS A 57 17.08 3.48 37.19
N PHE A 58 17.73 3.57 38.35
CA PHE A 58 17.93 2.45 39.28
C PHE A 58 16.66 1.80 39.84
N SER A 59 15.52 2.51 39.82
CA SER A 59 14.24 2.07 40.39
C SER A 59 13.17 1.74 39.36
N SER A 60 13.46 1.84 38.05
CA SER A 60 12.47 1.62 37.00
C SER A 60 12.53 0.20 36.43
N LYS A 61 11.36 -0.33 36.08
CA LYS A 61 11.24 -1.50 35.21
C LYS A 61 11.34 -1.11 33.76
N VAL A 62 12.08 -1.88 32.98
CA VAL A 62 12.17 -1.74 31.53
C VAL A 62 11.45 -2.92 30.90
N ILE A 63 10.43 -2.64 30.08
CA ILE A 63 9.70 -3.66 29.33
C ILE A 63 10.18 -3.64 27.89
N ILE A 64 10.75 -4.76 27.46
CA ILE A 64 11.14 -4.99 26.08
C ILE A 64 9.90 -5.42 25.29
N CYS A 65 9.46 -4.53 24.39
CA CYS A 65 8.22 -4.65 23.63
C CYS A 65 8.36 -5.38 22.31
N LYS A 66 9.59 -5.61 21.83
CA LYS A 66 9.83 -6.22 20.52
C LYS A 66 10.66 -7.50 20.65
N ASN A 67 10.06 -8.64 20.29
CA ASN A 67 10.67 -9.96 20.44
C ASN A 67 11.85 -10.21 19.50
N GLU A 68 11.81 -9.66 18.27
CA GLU A 68 12.85 -9.86 17.24
C GLU A 68 14.25 -9.44 17.71
N TYR A 69 14.35 -8.43 18.56
CA TYR A 69 15.61 -7.85 19.06
C TYR A 69 15.75 -8.00 20.57
N LYS A 70 15.03 -8.96 21.15
CA LYS A 70 14.90 -9.09 22.61
C LYS A 70 16.25 -9.23 23.30
N ASP A 71 17.10 -10.14 22.82
CA ASP A 71 18.38 -10.46 23.46
C ASP A 71 19.35 -9.29 23.35
N GLU A 72 19.40 -8.65 22.18
CA GLU A 72 20.25 -7.47 21.93
C GLU A 72 19.85 -6.28 22.82
N ILE A 73 18.54 -6.01 22.94
CA ILE A 73 18.04 -4.93 23.81
C ILE A 73 18.30 -5.27 25.27
N MET A 74 18.15 -6.54 25.68
CA MET A 74 18.43 -6.99 27.03
C MET A 74 19.91 -6.79 27.39
N GLU A 75 20.84 -7.27 26.56
CA GLU A 75 22.28 -7.06 26.74
C GLU A 75 22.62 -5.57 26.86
N GLN A 76 21.98 -4.76 26.03
CA GLN A 76 22.14 -3.32 26.07
C GLN A 76 21.68 -2.73 27.41
N MET A 77 20.49 -3.10 27.90
CA MET A 77 19.99 -2.60 29.20
C MET A 77 20.90 -3.04 30.35
N LEU A 78 21.42 -4.27 30.32
CA LEU A 78 22.41 -4.75 31.30
C LEU A 78 23.69 -3.91 31.26
N SER A 79 24.16 -3.55 30.06
CA SER A 79 25.35 -2.68 29.89
C SER A 79 25.14 -1.27 30.46
N PHE A 80 23.91 -0.76 30.45
CA PHE A 80 23.54 0.50 31.10
C PHE A 80 23.31 0.37 32.62
N GLY A 81 23.47 -0.83 33.18
CA GLY A 81 23.46 -1.08 34.61
C GLY A 81 22.09 -1.37 35.20
N TYR A 82 21.13 -1.80 34.37
CA TYR A 82 19.89 -2.44 34.83
C TYR A 82 20.19 -3.86 35.34
N SER A 83 19.45 -4.32 36.35
CA SER A 83 19.51 -5.71 36.81
C SER A 83 18.54 -6.58 36.01
N ASN A 84 18.82 -7.89 35.92
CA ASN A 84 17.89 -8.86 35.31
C ASN A 84 16.48 -8.81 35.93
N SER A 85 16.37 -8.50 37.23
CA SER A 85 15.07 -8.39 37.92
C SER A 85 14.21 -7.21 37.46
N ASN A 86 14.83 -6.19 36.85
CA ASN A 86 14.15 -4.97 36.43
C ASN A 86 13.85 -4.98 34.92
N ILE A 87 14.31 -6.00 34.19
CA ILE A 87 14.03 -6.17 32.77
C ILE A 87 12.90 -7.18 32.63
N CYS A 88 11.81 -6.76 32.02
CA CYS A 88 10.65 -7.60 31.72
C CYS A 88 10.41 -7.63 30.21
N PHE A 89 9.60 -8.59 29.78
CA PHE A 89 9.20 -8.72 28.39
C PHE A 89 7.70 -8.46 28.25
N VAL A 90 7.29 -7.99 27.07
CA VAL A 90 5.88 -7.73 26.76
C VAL A 90 4.98 -8.93 27.07
N ASN A 91 5.48 -10.15 26.85
CA ASN A 91 4.76 -11.40 27.07
C ASN A 91 4.58 -11.75 28.56
N ASP A 92 5.33 -11.12 29.46
CA ASP A 92 5.21 -11.35 30.91
C ASP A 92 3.94 -10.67 31.46
N PHE A 93 3.33 -9.78 30.69
CA PHE A 93 2.11 -9.08 31.05
C PHE A 93 0.91 -9.65 30.29
N ASN A 94 -0.02 -10.26 31.02
CA ASN A 94 -1.28 -10.73 30.46
C ASN A 94 -2.37 -9.67 30.66
N PHE A 95 -2.69 -8.92 29.61
CA PHE A 95 -3.81 -7.97 29.64
C PHE A 95 -5.04 -8.62 29.00
N GLU A 96 -6.11 -8.82 29.78
CA GLU A 96 -7.43 -9.22 29.27
C GLU A 96 -8.17 -8.07 28.56
N MET A 97 -7.44 -7.19 27.86
CA MET A 97 -8.00 -6.03 27.19
C MET A 97 -7.69 -6.08 25.71
N SER A 98 -8.74 -6.03 24.88
CA SER A 98 -8.60 -6.03 23.43
C SER A 98 -7.80 -4.83 22.94
N ASN A 99 -6.86 -5.06 22.01
CA ASN A 99 -6.12 -3.99 21.34
C ASN A 99 -7.05 -3.05 20.56
N ILE A 100 -8.28 -3.46 20.22
CA ILE A 100 -9.26 -2.63 19.51
C ILE A 100 -9.52 -1.32 20.25
N ASN A 101 -9.78 -1.40 21.56
CA ASN A 101 -10.00 -0.22 22.39
C ASN A 101 -8.74 0.62 22.56
N ILE A 102 -7.57 0.01 22.41
CA ILE A 102 -6.29 0.67 22.53
C ILE A 102 -5.93 1.45 21.26
N TRP A 103 -6.13 0.86 20.08
CA TRP A 103 -5.85 1.53 18.81
C TRP A 103 -6.61 2.86 18.68
N ARG A 104 -7.83 2.94 19.20
CA ARG A 104 -8.63 4.18 19.23
C ARG A 104 -8.06 5.28 20.15
N ARG A 105 -7.17 4.93 21.07
CA ARG A 105 -6.49 5.87 21.98
C ARG A 105 -5.18 6.39 21.41
N VAL A 106 -4.69 5.74 20.34
CA VAL A 106 -3.44 6.13 19.67
C VAL A 106 -3.64 7.44 18.93
N ASN A 107 -2.78 8.41 19.22
CA ASN A 107 -2.77 9.68 18.51
C ASN A 107 -1.89 9.57 17.25
N VAL A 108 -2.53 9.39 16.11
CA VAL A 108 -1.85 9.23 14.81
C VAL A 108 -1.05 10.47 14.43
N ASP A 109 -1.58 11.68 14.67
CA ASP A 109 -0.89 12.94 14.35
C ASP A 109 0.40 13.10 15.16
N SER A 110 0.36 12.72 16.45
CA SER A 110 1.57 12.73 17.28
C SER A 110 2.61 11.72 16.78
N LEU A 111 2.20 10.57 16.25
CA LEU A 111 3.14 9.60 15.69
C LEU A 111 3.71 10.06 14.34
N TYR A 112 2.91 10.75 13.54
CA TYR A 112 3.37 11.43 12.33
C TYR A 112 4.48 12.44 12.64
N ASP A 113 4.29 13.28 13.66
CA ASP A 113 5.32 14.26 14.09
C ASP A 113 6.62 13.57 14.57
N ILE A 114 6.49 12.38 15.18
CA ILE A 114 7.61 11.66 15.77
C ILE A 114 8.41 10.86 14.76
N TRP A 115 7.76 9.96 14.03
CA TRP A 115 8.47 9.15 13.04
C TRP A 115 8.78 9.92 11.77
N GLY A 116 8.09 11.05 11.56
CA GLY A 116 8.19 11.81 10.35
C GLY A 116 7.57 11.07 9.17
N TYR A 117 7.56 11.79 8.07
CA TYR A 117 6.98 11.40 6.79
C TYR A 117 7.70 10.20 6.14
N SER A 118 9.01 10.03 6.39
CA SER A 118 9.83 8.94 5.85
C SER A 118 9.41 7.53 6.31
N ASP A 119 8.65 7.42 7.40
CA ASP A 119 8.16 6.13 7.92
C ASP A 119 6.70 5.85 7.48
N GLY A 120 6.34 6.30 6.28
CA GLY A 120 4.96 6.25 5.75
C GLY A 120 4.28 4.88 5.82
N GLN A 121 5.03 3.78 5.68
CA GLN A 121 4.47 2.43 5.82
C GLN A 121 3.97 2.15 7.24
N LYS A 122 4.67 2.65 8.27
CA LYS A 122 4.22 2.51 9.66
C LYS A 122 2.87 3.20 9.82
N ILE A 123 2.73 4.42 9.32
CA ILE A 123 1.48 5.14 9.50
C ILE A 123 0.32 4.52 8.71
N ILE A 124 0.57 4.02 7.49
CA ILE A 124 -0.43 3.26 6.74
C ILE A 124 -0.89 2.04 7.56
N ASN A 125 0.04 1.28 8.14
CA ASN A 125 -0.28 0.14 9.00
C ASN A 125 -1.09 0.56 10.23
N LEU A 126 -0.76 1.68 10.86
CA LEU A 126 -1.49 2.21 12.00
C LEU A 126 -2.94 2.56 11.64
N LYS A 127 -3.13 3.36 10.57
CA LYS A 127 -4.47 3.73 10.10
C LYS A 127 -5.29 2.49 9.77
N LYS A 128 -4.66 1.49 9.14
CA LYS A 128 -5.27 0.19 8.88
C LYS A 128 -5.71 -0.51 10.16
N HIS A 129 -4.83 -0.65 11.16
CA HIS A 129 -5.21 -1.27 12.43
C HIS A 129 -6.39 -0.55 13.10
N ILE A 130 -6.39 0.79 13.11
CA ILE A 130 -7.49 1.59 13.66
C ILE A 130 -8.78 1.34 12.88
N ARG A 131 -8.73 1.31 11.55
CA ARG A 131 -9.90 1.02 10.71
C ARG A 131 -10.42 -0.39 10.95
N LEU A 132 -9.55 -1.39 10.86
CA LEU A 132 -9.92 -2.79 11.00
C LEU A 132 -10.38 -3.12 12.42
N ALA A 133 -9.91 -2.43 13.44
CA ALA A 133 -10.42 -2.58 14.81
C ALA A 133 -11.91 -2.29 14.95
N ASN A 134 -12.50 -1.49 14.05
CA ASN A 134 -13.93 -1.19 14.04
C ASN A 134 -14.77 -2.21 13.27
N ILE A 135 -14.13 -3.11 12.51
CA ILE A 135 -14.79 -3.97 11.51
C ILE A 135 -14.50 -5.44 11.79
N ILE A 136 -13.28 -5.75 12.21
CA ILE A 136 -12.73 -7.11 12.26
C ILE A 136 -12.25 -7.41 13.66
N LYS A 137 -12.65 -8.58 14.16
CA LYS A 137 -12.15 -9.12 15.43
C LYS A 137 -10.62 -9.20 15.42
N GLU A 138 -10.02 -8.79 16.52
CA GLU A 138 -8.57 -8.62 16.66
C GLU A 138 -7.74 -9.84 16.21
N ASN A 139 -8.15 -11.05 16.61
CA ASN A 139 -7.46 -12.30 16.26
C ASN A 139 -7.51 -12.68 14.77
N ARG A 140 -8.24 -11.92 13.94
CA ARG A 140 -8.34 -12.11 12.50
C ARG A 140 -7.69 -10.99 11.70
N GLN A 141 -7.14 -9.95 12.33
CA GLN A 141 -6.57 -8.84 11.57
C GLN A 141 -5.37 -9.30 10.76
N GLU A 142 -4.42 -10.01 11.35
CA GLU A 142 -3.16 -10.42 10.70
C GLU A 142 -3.30 -11.06 9.30
N GLN A 143 -4.45 -11.70 8.98
CA GLN A 143 -4.71 -12.27 7.66
C GLN A 143 -4.75 -11.23 6.52
N PHE A 144 -4.89 -9.94 6.82
CA PHE A 144 -4.90 -8.84 5.86
C PHE A 144 -3.51 -8.25 5.59
N TRP A 145 -2.43 -8.91 6.02
CA TRP A 145 -1.05 -8.48 5.81
C TRP A 145 -0.27 -9.46 4.94
N GLY A 146 0.80 -8.97 4.31
CA GLY A 146 1.66 -9.76 3.43
C GLY A 146 1.14 -9.92 2.00
N GLN A 147 1.86 -10.72 1.20
CA GLN A 147 1.65 -10.85 -0.24
C GLN A 147 0.50 -11.81 -0.61
N ARG A 148 0.19 -12.80 0.24
CA ARG A 148 -0.93 -13.74 0.10
C ARG A 148 -2.08 -13.44 1.07
N ARG A 149 -2.29 -12.17 1.37
CA ARG A 149 -3.33 -11.69 2.28
C ARG A 149 -4.74 -12.00 1.76
N GLU A 150 -5.67 -12.10 2.69
CA GLU A 150 -7.10 -12.01 2.40
C GLU A 150 -7.46 -10.58 1.95
N GLU A 151 -8.54 -10.48 1.17
CA GLU A 151 -9.05 -9.20 0.64
C GLU A 151 -10.50 -8.92 1.02
N TYR A 152 -11.15 -9.87 1.69
CA TYR A 152 -12.50 -9.70 2.19
C TYR A 152 -12.69 -10.31 3.58
N TYR A 153 -13.73 -9.83 4.27
CA TYR A 153 -14.20 -10.37 5.54
C TYR A 153 -15.73 -10.39 5.52
N ILE A 154 -16.34 -11.43 6.09
CA ILE A 154 -17.79 -11.56 6.18
C ILE A 154 -18.16 -11.73 7.64
N ASP A 155 -19.10 -10.91 8.10
CA ASP A 155 -19.74 -11.04 9.41
C ASP A 155 -21.25 -10.75 9.33
N ASN A 156 -21.84 -10.36 10.47
CA ASN A 156 -23.27 -10.08 10.56
C ASN A 156 -23.67 -8.74 9.92
N ASP A 157 -22.74 -7.79 9.79
CA ASP A 157 -22.98 -6.46 9.21
C ASP A 157 -22.77 -6.47 7.69
N GLY A 158 -22.07 -7.46 7.16
CA GLY A 158 -22.09 -7.81 5.75
C GLY A 158 -20.75 -8.25 5.19
N ILE A 159 -20.47 -7.85 3.94
CA ILE A 159 -19.21 -8.10 3.24
C ILE A 159 -18.35 -6.85 3.33
N HIS A 160 -17.13 -7.03 3.85
CA HIS A 160 -16.12 -6.01 3.97
C HIS A 160 -14.96 -6.27 3.01
N PHE A 161 -14.45 -5.24 2.33
CA PHE A 161 -13.33 -5.35 1.39
C PHE A 161 -12.11 -4.57 1.87
N ILE A 162 -10.95 -5.25 1.92
CA ILE A 162 -9.72 -4.77 2.54
C ILE A 162 -8.56 -4.97 1.56
N PHE A 163 -8.39 -4.02 0.64
CA PHE A 163 -7.38 -4.11 -0.40
C PHE A 163 -6.00 -3.65 0.06
N TYR A 164 -4.96 -4.15 -0.61
CA TYR A 164 -3.61 -3.58 -0.48
C TYR A 164 -3.51 -2.31 -1.30
N ARG A 165 -3.96 -2.37 -2.54
CA ARG A 165 -3.83 -1.28 -3.49
C ARG A 165 -5.07 -1.21 -4.37
N LEU A 166 -5.50 0.01 -4.63
CA LEU A 166 -6.42 0.33 -5.71
C LEU A 166 -5.69 1.21 -6.73
N GLU A 167 -5.52 0.69 -7.94
CA GLU A 167 -4.87 1.36 -9.05
C GLU A 167 -5.89 2.11 -9.92
N ILE A 168 -5.51 3.34 -10.27
CA ILE A 168 -6.29 4.22 -11.13
C ILE A 168 -5.38 4.67 -12.25
N ASP A 169 -5.61 4.16 -13.45
CA ASP A 169 -4.94 4.66 -14.64
C ASP A 169 -5.43 6.08 -14.94
N LEU A 170 -4.51 7.00 -15.21
CA LEU A 170 -4.85 8.37 -15.62
C LEU A 170 -4.74 8.55 -17.12
N THR A 171 -3.75 7.90 -17.74
CA THR A 171 -3.40 8.11 -19.14
C THR A 171 -2.65 6.91 -19.69
N SER A 172 -2.85 6.59 -20.96
CA SER A 172 -1.97 5.63 -21.68
C SER A 172 -0.79 6.31 -22.36
N ARG A 173 -0.65 7.64 -22.23
CA ARG A 173 0.51 8.39 -22.73
C ARG A 173 1.70 8.16 -21.81
N CYS A 174 2.85 7.89 -22.41
CA CYS A 174 4.11 7.75 -21.70
C CYS A 174 5.23 8.37 -22.54
N THR A 175 6.20 8.98 -21.88
CA THR A 175 7.46 9.46 -22.48
C THR A 175 8.41 8.33 -22.85
N LEU A 176 8.21 7.15 -22.28
CA LEU A 176 8.93 5.92 -22.58
C LEU A 176 7.99 4.95 -23.29
N LYS A 177 8.58 4.07 -24.10
CA LYS A 177 7.86 3.00 -24.78
C LYS A 177 8.55 1.66 -24.53
N CYS A 178 8.50 1.24 -23.28
CA CYS A 178 9.21 0.06 -22.80
C CYS A 178 8.61 -1.22 -23.41
N LYS A 179 9.42 -2.06 -24.05
CA LYS A 179 9.01 -3.30 -24.74
C LYS A 179 8.23 -4.27 -23.84
N LYS A 180 8.55 -4.26 -22.55
CA LYS A 180 8.04 -5.20 -21.53
C LYS A 180 7.26 -4.50 -20.41
N CYS A 181 6.60 -3.36 -20.71
CA CYS A 181 5.76 -2.69 -19.73
C CYS A 181 4.55 -3.58 -19.37
N CYS A 182 4.36 -3.88 -18.08
CA CYS A 182 3.24 -4.69 -17.57
C CYS A 182 1.88 -3.99 -17.76
N ASN A 183 1.85 -2.66 -17.82
CA ASN A 183 0.64 -1.90 -18.15
C ASN A 183 0.38 -1.84 -19.68
N MET A 184 1.11 -2.63 -20.47
CA MET A 184 0.88 -2.81 -21.91
C MET A 184 0.94 -1.51 -22.76
N MET A 185 1.55 -0.44 -22.24
CA MET A 185 1.67 0.87 -22.88
C MET A 185 2.29 0.81 -24.28
N GLN A 186 3.14 -0.18 -24.53
CA GLN A 186 3.79 -0.45 -25.82
C GLN A 186 2.82 -0.87 -26.94
N TYR A 187 1.61 -1.32 -26.62
CA TYR A 187 0.61 -1.77 -27.61
C TYR A 187 -0.37 -0.66 -28.03
N TYR A 188 -0.50 0.42 -27.24
CA TYR A 188 -1.41 1.52 -27.57
C TYR A 188 -0.91 2.30 -28.80
N GLN A 189 -1.71 2.28 -29.87
CA GLN A 189 -1.46 3.05 -31.09
C GLN A 189 -1.85 4.53 -30.94
N ASN A 190 -2.96 4.79 -30.24
CA ASN A 190 -3.50 6.12 -29.98
C ASN A 190 -3.63 6.34 -28.46
N PRO A 191 -2.52 6.59 -27.76
CA PRO A 191 -2.55 6.79 -26.31
C PRO A 191 -3.31 8.07 -25.96
N LYS A 192 -4.10 8.03 -24.90
CA LYS A 192 -5.04 9.09 -24.52
C LYS A 192 -5.15 9.20 -23.01
N ASP A 193 -5.64 10.35 -22.58
CA ASP A 193 -6.07 10.58 -21.21
C ASP A 193 -7.44 9.94 -20.97
N ILE A 194 -7.64 9.43 -19.76
CA ILE A 194 -8.97 9.02 -19.28
C ILE A 194 -9.72 10.29 -18.88
N ASN A 195 -11.05 10.31 -19.07
CA ASN A 195 -11.86 11.46 -18.70
C ASN A 195 -11.88 11.63 -17.17
N VAL A 196 -11.56 12.83 -16.67
CA VAL A 196 -11.48 13.06 -15.21
C VAL A 196 -12.79 12.74 -14.48
N GLU A 197 -13.95 13.02 -15.06
CA GLU A 197 -15.24 12.75 -14.41
C GLU A 197 -15.51 11.26 -14.30
N THR A 198 -15.07 10.47 -15.29
CA THR A 198 -15.08 9.00 -15.17
C THR A 198 -14.26 8.56 -13.96
N ILE A 199 -13.03 9.07 -13.81
CA ILE A 199 -12.16 8.70 -12.68
C ILE A 199 -12.77 9.10 -11.34
N LYS A 200 -13.31 10.32 -11.24
CA LYS A 200 -13.98 10.82 -10.02
C LYS A 200 -15.17 9.96 -9.63
N ASN A 201 -16.02 9.61 -10.60
CA ASN A 201 -17.20 8.79 -10.37
C ASN A 201 -16.82 7.36 -9.97
N ASP A 202 -15.83 6.77 -10.62
CA ASP A 202 -15.36 5.42 -10.30
C ASP A 202 -14.71 5.38 -8.91
N TYR A 203 -13.88 6.37 -8.58
CA TYR A 203 -13.26 6.50 -7.26
C TYR A 203 -14.29 6.62 -6.15
N SER A 204 -15.23 7.56 -6.27
CA SER A 204 -16.31 7.76 -5.29
C SER A 204 -17.14 6.49 -5.13
N ARG A 205 -17.46 5.81 -6.24
CA ARG A 205 -18.21 4.56 -6.19
C ARG A 205 -17.43 3.47 -5.45
N MET A 206 -16.12 3.35 -5.69
CA MET A 206 -15.29 2.39 -4.99
C MET A 206 -15.17 2.70 -3.50
N MET A 207 -15.09 3.98 -3.11
CA MET A 207 -15.09 4.39 -1.71
C MET A 207 -16.40 4.05 -0.99
N GLU A 208 -17.53 3.90 -1.68
CA GLU A 208 -18.76 3.37 -1.11
C GLU A 208 -18.72 1.85 -0.90
N ILE A 209 -18.03 1.13 -1.80
CA ILE A 209 -18.01 -0.33 -1.83
C ILE A 209 -17.04 -0.90 -0.79
N ILE A 210 -15.82 -0.35 -0.71
CA ILE A 210 -14.73 -0.90 0.09
C ILE A 210 -14.69 -0.33 1.50
N ASP A 211 -13.96 -1.02 2.38
CA ASP A 211 -13.77 -0.63 3.77
C ASP A 211 -12.38 -0.08 4.04
N TRP A 212 -11.40 -0.53 3.25
CA TRP A 212 -10.01 -0.11 3.37
C TRP A 212 -9.19 -0.40 2.10
N THR A 213 -8.22 0.47 1.80
CA THR A 213 -7.07 0.19 0.92
C THR A 213 -5.80 0.80 1.50
N ASP A 214 -4.68 0.05 1.48
CA ASP A 214 -3.41 0.56 2.03
C ASP A 214 -2.90 1.76 1.20
N ASP A 215 -3.05 1.70 -0.13
CA ASP A 215 -2.84 2.86 -1.01
C ASP A 215 -3.86 2.98 -2.15
N ILE A 216 -4.04 4.23 -2.60
CA ILE A 216 -4.57 4.56 -3.92
C ILE A 216 -3.37 4.89 -4.79
N MET A 217 -3.15 4.13 -5.85
CA MET A 217 -2.03 4.33 -6.77
C MET A 217 -2.53 4.95 -8.08
N LEU A 218 -2.21 6.22 -8.26
CA LEU A 218 -2.38 6.92 -9.52
C LEU A 218 -1.24 6.53 -10.47
N ILE A 219 -1.61 5.83 -11.55
CA ILE A 219 -0.70 5.20 -12.50
C ILE A 219 -1.21 5.42 -13.94
N GLY A 220 -0.87 4.52 -14.87
CA GLY A 220 -0.97 4.68 -16.31
C GLY A 220 0.40 4.59 -16.98
N GLY A 221 0.58 5.34 -18.07
CA GLY A 221 1.85 5.44 -18.79
C GLY A 221 2.87 6.33 -18.08
N GLU A 222 2.59 7.62 -17.97
CA GLU A 222 3.33 8.57 -17.12
C GLU A 222 2.34 9.59 -16.54
N PRO A 223 1.99 9.47 -15.24
CA PRO A 223 1.03 10.35 -14.58
C PRO A 223 1.32 11.84 -14.73
N PHE A 224 2.59 12.26 -14.78
CA PHE A 224 2.94 13.67 -14.94
C PHE A 224 2.63 14.25 -16.34
N LEU A 225 2.17 13.45 -17.30
CA LEU A 225 1.59 13.94 -18.55
C LEU A 225 0.10 14.30 -18.43
N TYR A 226 -0.59 13.79 -17.41
CA TYR A 226 -2.04 13.90 -17.32
C TYR A 226 -2.46 15.33 -17.01
N GLY A 227 -3.22 15.95 -17.94
CA GLY A 227 -3.52 17.38 -17.88
C GLY A 227 -4.40 17.80 -16.70
N GLN A 228 -5.09 16.84 -16.07
CA GLN A 228 -6.02 17.07 -14.96
C GLN A 228 -5.50 16.44 -13.66
N LEU A 229 -4.17 16.26 -13.54
CA LEU A 229 -3.55 15.62 -12.38
C LEU A 229 -3.82 16.36 -11.07
N ARG A 230 -3.74 17.70 -11.08
CA ARG A 230 -4.09 18.53 -9.93
C ARG A 230 -5.53 18.27 -9.47
N GLU A 231 -6.46 18.38 -10.42
CA GLU A 231 -7.89 18.25 -10.18
C GLU A 231 -8.25 16.88 -9.59
N ILE A 232 -7.67 15.79 -10.11
CA ILE A 232 -7.99 14.45 -9.60
C ILE A 232 -7.38 14.18 -8.22
N VAL A 233 -6.16 14.69 -7.95
CA VAL A 233 -5.54 14.56 -6.62
C VAL A 233 -6.33 15.32 -5.57
N GLU A 234 -6.72 16.57 -5.84
CA GLU A 234 -7.55 17.37 -4.95
C GLU A 234 -8.89 16.68 -4.69
N TYR A 235 -9.53 16.15 -5.74
CA TYR A 235 -10.79 15.43 -5.60
C TYR A 235 -10.67 14.19 -4.71
N ILE A 236 -9.69 13.32 -4.97
CA ILE A 236 -9.46 12.10 -4.19
C ILE A 236 -9.22 12.47 -2.73
N PHE A 237 -8.35 13.45 -2.46
CA PHE A 237 -8.02 13.86 -1.09
C PHE A 237 -9.23 14.42 -0.32
N HIS A 238 -10.11 15.17 -0.99
CA HIS A 238 -11.27 15.80 -0.37
C HIS A 238 -12.55 14.96 -0.37
N GLU A 239 -12.55 13.79 -1.04
CA GLU A 239 -13.68 12.87 -0.96
C GLU A 239 -13.84 12.38 0.49
N LYS A 240 -15.07 12.46 1.01
CA LYS A 240 -15.40 12.33 2.43
C LYS A 240 -14.95 11.02 3.10
N ASN A 241 -14.83 9.92 2.36
CA ASN A 241 -14.46 8.62 2.89
C ASN A 241 -12.95 8.37 2.82
N THR A 242 -12.21 9.16 2.04
CA THR A 242 -10.78 8.95 1.79
C THR A 242 -9.96 8.96 3.07
N SER A 243 -10.17 9.94 3.94
CA SER A 243 -9.41 10.05 5.20
C SER A 243 -9.58 8.84 6.14
N GLU A 244 -10.71 8.13 6.04
CA GLU A 244 -10.99 6.96 6.87
C GLU A 244 -10.60 5.63 6.23
N LYS A 245 -10.63 5.55 4.89
CA LYS A 245 -10.52 4.28 4.15
C LYS A 245 -9.23 4.13 3.37
N VAL A 246 -8.46 5.19 3.20
CA VAL A 246 -7.23 5.19 2.40
C VAL A 246 -6.02 5.45 3.29
N GLY A 247 -5.04 4.55 3.25
CA GLY A 247 -3.78 4.75 3.94
C GLY A 247 -3.01 5.95 3.40
N VAL A 248 -2.80 5.98 2.07
CA VAL A 248 -2.06 7.02 1.37
C VAL A 248 -2.48 7.17 -0.10
N ILE A 249 -2.34 8.38 -0.65
CA ILE A 249 -2.42 8.64 -2.10
C ILE A 249 -1.00 8.57 -2.66
N ARG A 250 -0.78 7.70 -3.64
CA ARG A 250 0.52 7.47 -4.25
C ARG A 250 0.49 7.80 -5.73
N ILE A 251 1.53 8.44 -6.23
CA ILE A 251 1.76 8.64 -7.67
C ILE A 251 3.03 7.89 -8.06
N VAL A 252 2.97 7.11 -9.14
CA VAL A 252 4.15 6.44 -9.71
C VAL A 252 4.69 7.25 -10.88
N THR A 253 6.00 7.43 -10.98
CA THR A 253 6.61 8.13 -12.11
C THR A 253 7.90 7.46 -12.55
N ASN A 254 8.18 7.50 -13.86
CA ASN A 254 9.45 7.04 -14.41
C ASN A 254 10.56 8.11 -14.33
N GLY A 255 10.28 9.30 -13.80
CA GLY A 255 11.26 10.35 -13.57
C GLY A 255 11.75 11.06 -14.85
N THR A 256 10.98 11.02 -15.94
CA THR A 256 11.30 11.72 -17.19
C THR A 256 10.73 13.14 -17.29
N ILE A 257 9.80 13.51 -16.40
CA ILE A 257 9.08 14.78 -16.39
C ILE A 257 9.22 15.44 -15.01
N ILE A 258 9.30 16.76 -15.00
CA ILE A 258 9.15 17.59 -13.81
C ILE A 258 7.80 18.30 -13.98
N PRO A 259 6.81 18.08 -13.10
CA PRO A 259 5.53 18.74 -13.19
C PRO A 259 5.66 20.24 -12.83
N SER A 260 4.57 20.99 -12.99
CA SER A 260 4.52 22.41 -12.65
C SER A 260 4.51 22.65 -11.13
N GLU A 261 4.87 23.86 -10.70
CA GLU A 261 4.95 24.25 -9.27
C GLU A 261 3.62 24.00 -8.53
N ASP A 262 2.49 24.27 -9.18
CA ASP A 262 1.17 24.08 -8.58
C ASP A 262 0.86 22.60 -8.29
N ILE A 263 1.43 21.66 -9.06
CA ILE A 263 1.32 20.22 -8.77
C ILE A 263 2.10 19.87 -7.49
N PHE A 264 3.29 20.43 -7.28
CA PHE A 264 4.05 20.22 -6.04
C PHE A 264 3.31 20.81 -4.83
N GLU A 265 2.75 22.02 -4.97
CA GLU A 265 1.91 22.60 -3.93
C GLU A 265 0.71 21.70 -3.58
N THR A 266 0.02 21.17 -4.60
CA THR A 266 -1.10 20.23 -4.40
C THR A 266 -0.64 18.95 -3.73
N PHE A 267 0.49 18.35 -4.14
CA PHE A 267 1.01 17.12 -3.53
C PHE A 267 1.35 17.31 -2.05
N SER A 268 1.96 18.44 -1.70
CA SER A 268 2.27 18.78 -0.32
C SER A 268 0.99 18.93 0.53
N LYS A 269 0.00 19.69 0.04
CA LYS A 269 -1.28 19.91 0.73
C LYS A 269 -2.11 18.62 0.88
N CYS A 270 -2.07 17.75 -0.12
CA CYS A 270 -2.85 16.51 -0.17
C CYS A 270 -2.08 15.29 0.36
N ASN A 271 -0.91 15.50 0.99
CA ASN A 271 -0.08 14.43 1.55
C ASN A 271 0.17 13.27 0.56
N VAL A 272 0.53 13.61 -0.68
CA VAL A 272 0.82 12.64 -1.74
C VAL A 272 2.22 12.05 -1.53
N HIS A 273 2.34 10.76 -1.80
CA HIS A 273 3.63 10.05 -1.82
C HIS A 273 4.03 9.74 -3.26
N VAL A 274 5.23 10.15 -3.66
CA VAL A 274 5.77 9.91 -5.00
C VAL A 274 6.67 8.67 -5.00
N LEU A 275 6.31 7.66 -5.80
CA LEU A 275 7.14 6.49 -6.04
C LEU A 275 7.86 6.65 -7.38
N ILE A 276 9.19 6.82 -7.33
CA ILE A 276 10.02 7.04 -8.50
C ILE A 276 10.66 5.72 -8.91
N SER A 277 10.32 5.21 -10.08
CA SER A 277 11.05 4.09 -10.68
C SER A 277 12.26 4.63 -11.44
N ASN A 278 13.46 4.44 -10.88
CA ASN A 278 14.71 4.88 -11.47
C ASN A 278 15.23 3.86 -12.49
N TYR A 279 15.12 4.21 -13.77
CA TYR A 279 15.62 3.45 -14.92
C TYR A 279 16.97 4.00 -15.44
N GLY A 280 17.77 4.62 -14.56
CA GLY A 280 19.08 5.17 -14.89
C GLY A 280 18.99 6.31 -15.91
N LEU A 281 19.72 6.18 -17.01
CA LEU A 281 19.79 7.22 -18.06
C LEU A 281 18.43 7.57 -18.68
N ARG A 282 17.44 6.68 -18.58
CA ARG A 282 16.07 6.95 -19.06
C ARG A 282 15.31 7.88 -18.12
N SER A 283 15.58 7.83 -16.83
CA SER A 283 14.97 8.66 -15.80
C SER A 283 15.74 9.97 -15.61
N ARG A 284 15.88 10.70 -16.72
CA ARG A 284 16.81 11.85 -16.86
C ARG A 284 16.58 13.03 -15.90
N ASN A 285 15.43 13.12 -15.25
CA ASN A 285 15.06 14.25 -14.40
C ASN A 285 14.99 13.90 -12.90
N ILE A 286 15.41 12.70 -12.48
CA ILE A 286 15.27 12.26 -11.08
C ILE A 286 15.88 13.23 -10.07
N ASN A 287 17.12 13.67 -10.27
CA ASN A 287 17.77 14.55 -9.28
C ASN A 287 16.99 15.85 -9.10
N LYS A 288 16.60 16.50 -10.21
CA LYS A 288 15.79 17.73 -10.16
C LYS A 288 14.41 17.50 -9.56
N LEU A 289 13.78 16.36 -9.87
CA LEU A 289 12.50 15.99 -9.29
C LEU A 289 12.63 15.81 -7.78
N ILE A 290 13.68 15.13 -7.29
CA ILE A 290 13.97 14.97 -5.87
C ILE A 290 14.19 16.33 -5.20
N ASP A 291 14.97 17.23 -5.82
CA ASP A 291 15.21 18.57 -5.28
C ASP A 291 13.89 19.33 -5.06
N GLU A 292 12.96 19.28 -6.02
CA GLU A 292 11.63 19.90 -5.87
C GLU A 292 10.76 19.19 -4.83
N LEU A 293 10.79 17.86 -4.75
CA LEU A 293 10.04 17.10 -3.73
C LEU A 293 10.54 17.44 -2.32
N VAL A 294 11.86 17.53 -2.11
CA VAL A 294 12.47 17.93 -0.84
C VAL A 294 12.11 19.38 -0.51
N LYS A 295 12.22 20.30 -1.47
CA LYS A 295 11.86 21.72 -1.30
C LYS A 295 10.41 21.89 -0.82
N HIS A 296 9.49 21.06 -1.30
CA HIS A 296 8.07 21.13 -0.96
C HIS A 296 7.66 20.20 0.20
N ASN A 297 8.62 19.52 0.85
CA ASN A 297 8.38 18.56 1.93
C ASN A 297 7.39 17.43 1.51
N ILE A 298 7.54 16.93 0.28
CA ILE A 298 6.72 15.86 -0.29
C ILE A 298 7.40 14.53 -0.04
N ASN A 299 6.62 13.53 0.37
CA ASN A 299 7.11 12.17 0.54
C ASN A 299 7.49 11.53 -0.78
N TYR A 300 8.65 10.87 -0.80
CA TYR A 300 9.04 10.09 -1.95
C TYR A 300 9.85 8.85 -1.59
N ALA A 301 9.84 7.88 -2.49
CA ALA A 301 10.73 6.74 -2.47
C ALA A 301 11.30 6.55 -3.87
N VAL A 302 12.61 6.30 -3.95
CA VAL A 302 13.30 5.97 -5.20
C VAL A 302 13.53 4.47 -5.21
N GLN A 303 13.02 3.81 -6.24
CA GLN A 303 13.31 2.41 -6.53
C GLN A 303 14.36 2.34 -7.63
N ASP A 304 15.60 2.03 -7.26
CA ASP A 304 16.67 1.73 -8.20
C ASP A 304 16.37 0.44 -8.95
N THR A 305 15.62 0.60 -10.05
CA THR A 305 15.03 -0.52 -10.78
C THR A 305 15.98 -0.88 -11.91
N THR A 306 16.91 -1.78 -11.65
CA THR A 306 17.89 -2.26 -12.64
C THR A 306 17.36 -3.43 -13.47
N GLN A 307 16.43 -4.21 -12.91
CA GLN A 307 15.75 -5.34 -13.54
C GLN A 307 14.26 -5.33 -13.19
N TRP A 308 13.43 -5.73 -14.16
CA TRP A 308 12.03 -6.06 -13.91
C TRP A 308 11.87 -7.57 -13.81
N CYS A 309 10.72 -7.99 -13.27
CA CYS A 309 10.30 -9.37 -13.36
C CYS A 309 9.54 -9.58 -14.67
N ASP A 310 9.78 -10.69 -15.38
CA ASP A 310 9.04 -11.02 -16.61
C ASP A 310 7.68 -11.61 -16.25
N VAL A 311 6.81 -10.78 -15.68
CA VAL A 311 5.45 -11.11 -15.24
C VAL A 311 4.45 -10.18 -15.90
N GLU A 312 3.18 -10.58 -15.90
CA GLU A 312 2.07 -9.78 -16.45
C GLU A 312 2.34 -9.30 -17.89
N GLN A 313 2.93 -10.17 -18.70
CA GLN A 313 3.17 -9.91 -20.12
C GLN A 313 2.08 -10.54 -20.96
N TYR A 314 1.73 -9.86 -22.05
CA TYR A 314 0.84 -10.39 -23.07
C TYR A 314 1.47 -11.62 -23.74
N VAL A 315 0.70 -12.69 -23.82
CA VAL A 315 0.96 -13.89 -24.60
C VAL A 315 -0.32 -14.25 -25.34
N ASP A 316 -0.22 -15.01 -26.44
CA ASP A 316 -1.42 -15.62 -27.01
C ASP A 316 -1.89 -16.75 -26.10
N GLY A 317 -3.19 -16.78 -25.80
CA GLY A 317 -3.81 -17.73 -24.88
C GLY A 317 -5.00 -18.47 -25.47
N ILE A 318 -5.17 -18.45 -26.80
CA ILE A 318 -6.36 -19.00 -27.46
C ILE A 318 -6.57 -20.50 -27.17
N GLU A 319 -5.49 -21.28 -27.13
CA GLU A 319 -5.56 -22.72 -26.84
C GLU A 319 -5.81 -22.96 -25.34
N GLU A 320 -5.06 -22.25 -24.50
CA GLU A 320 -5.07 -22.40 -23.04
C GLU A 320 -6.35 -21.88 -22.37
N ALA A 321 -7.09 -20.95 -23.01
CA ALA A 321 -8.32 -20.39 -22.46
C ALA A 321 -9.43 -21.42 -22.20
N ASN A 322 -9.35 -22.59 -22.86
CA ASN A 322 -10.29 -23.70 -22.67
C ASN A 322 -9.76 -24.79 -21.73
N ASP A 323 -8.49 -24.73 -21.32
CA ASP A 323 -7.93 -25.63 -20.31
C ASP A 323 -8.23 -25.09 -18.90
N ILE A 324 -9.27 -25.65 -18.28
CA ILE A 324 -9.72 -25.27 -16.93
C ILE A 324 -8.60 -25.48 -15.88
N ASN A 325 -7.79 -26.53 -16.01
CA ASN A 325 -6.71 -26.81 -15.05
C ASN A 325 -5.59 -25.80 -15.19
N PHE A 326 -5.22 -25.44 -16.43
CA PHE A 326 -4.23 -24.38 -16.69
C PHE A 326 -4.68 -23.04 -16.07
N ILE A 327 -5.92 -22.64 -16.33
CA ILE A 327 -6.49 -21.39 -15.80
C ILE A 327 -6.51 -21.42 -14.28
N LYS A 328 -6.97 -22.52 -13.68
CA LYS A 328 -7.01 -22.68 -12.21
C LYS A 328 -5.61 -22.56 -11.60
N ASN A 329 -4.62 -23.28 -12.12
CA ASN A 329 -3.25 -23.20 -11.62
C ASN A 329 -2.70 -21.78 -11.71
N LYS A 330 -2.91 -21.10 -12.85
CA LYS A 330 -2.45 -19.72 -13.05
C LYS A 330 -3.09 -18.75 -12.04
N ILE A 331 -4.37 -18.93 -11.72
CA ILE A 331 -5.05 -18.09 -10.73
C ILE A 331 -4.61 -18.43 -9.31
N ASP A 332 -4.50 -19.70 -8.94
CA ASP A 332 -4.11 -20.12 -7.59
C ASP A 332 -2.68 -19.65 -7.23
N ASP A 333 -1.80 -19.57 -8.23
CA ASP A 333 -0.42 -19.10 -8.06
C ASP A 333 -0.24 -17.59 -8.21
N CYS A 334 -1.21 -16.87 -8.77
CA CYS A 334 -1.09 -15.44 -9.04
C CYS A 334 -1.17 -14.61 -7.76
N ILE A 335 -0.06 -13.91 -7.44
CA ILE A 335 0.09 -13.10 -6.21
C ILE A 335 -0.09 -11.59 -6.43
N THR A 336 -0.63 -11.18 -7.58
CA THR A 336 -0.88 -9.75 -7.86
C THR A 336 -1.90 -9.17 -6.88
N LEU A 337 -1.63 -7.95 -6.40
CA LEU A 337 -2.50 -7.18 -5.51
C LEU A 337 -2.90 -5.82 -6.13
N CYS A 338 -2.69 -5.67 -7.43
CA CYS A 338 -2.89 -4.44 -8.20
C CYS A 338 -4.35 -4.28 -8.64
N ARG A 339 -5.30 -4.21 -7.70
CA ARG A 339 -6.73 -4.11 -8.07
C ARG A 339 -6.97 -2.81 -8.84
N THR A 340 -7.45 -2.88 -10.07
CA THR A 340 -7.53 -1.72 -10.96
C THR A 340 -8.99 -1.33 -11.19
N ILE A 341 -9.28 -0.03 -11.20
CA ILE A 341 -10.58 0.50 -11.62
C ILE A 341 -10.43 1.35 -12.87
N ASP A 342 -11.33 1.15 -13.83
CA ASP A 342 -11.41 1.98 -15.02
C ASP A 342 -12.79 1.88 -15.68
N SER A 343 -13.37 3.04 -15.99
CA SER A 343 -14.59 3.18 -16.77
C SER A 343 -15.77 2.34 -16.24
N GLY A 344 -16.03 2.43 -14.93
CA GLY A 344 -17.10 1.70 -14.24
C GLY A 344 -16.81 0.22 -14.02
N LYS A 345 -15.57 -0.23 -14.18
CA LYS A 345 -15.20 -1.64 -14.07
C LYS A 345 -14.08 -1.83 -13.05
N PHE A 346 -14.19 -2.90 -12.29
CA PHE A 346 -13.17 -3.40 -11.38
C PHE A 346 -12.48 -4.63 -11.98
N TYR A 347 -11.16 -4.62 -11.98
CA TYR A 347 -10.29 -5.67 -12.51
C TYR A 347 -9.37 -6.21 -11.41
N MET A 348 -9.07 -7.51 -11.46
CA MET A 348 -8.08 -8.09 -10.53
C MET A 348 -6.67 -7.54 -10.76
N CYS A 349 -6.31 -7.14 -11.97
CA CYS A 349 -5.02 -6.52 -12.25
C CYS A 349 -5.07 -5.59 -13.47
N ALA A 350 -4.05 -4.72 -13.58
CA ALA A 350 -3.86 -3.80 -14.71
C ALA A 350 -3.72 -4.52 -16.05
N HIS A 351 -3.20 -5.77 -16.06
CA HIS A 351 -3.12 -6.59 -17.28
C HIS A 351 -4.51 -6.92 -17.84
N LEU A 352 -5.44 -7.37 -17.00
CA LEU A 352 -6.82 -7.67 -17.44
C LEU A 352 -7.53 -6.41 -17.96
N LYS A 353 -7.30 -5.27 -17.30
CA LYS A 353 -7.77 -3.97 -17.75
C LYS A 353 -7.23 -3.63 -19.14
N SER A 354 -5.93 -3.77 -19.34
CA SER A 354 -5.27 -3.49 -20.61
C SER A 354 -5.74 -4.40 -21.75
N LEU A 355 -5.92 -5.70 -21.47
CA LEU A 355 -6.49 -6.66 -22.43
C LEU A 355 -7.88 -6.22 -22.91
N ASN A 356 -8.74 -5.78 -21.98
CA ASN A 356 -10.06 -5.25 -22.31
C ASN A 356 -9.97 -3.96 -23.15
N ASP A 357 -9.13 -3.01 -22.75
CA ASP A 357 -8.99 -1.71 -23.43
C ASP A 357 -8.48 -1.83 -24.87
N LEU A 358 -7.53 -2.75 -25.07
CA LEU A 358 -6.91 -3.00 -26.36
C LEU A 358 -7.76 -3.88 -27.26
N GLN A 359 -8.89 -4.42 -26.77
CA GLN A 359 -9.72 -5.41 -27.47
C GLN A 359 -8.88 -6.64 -27.84
N ALA A 360 -8.04 -7.09 -26.91
CA ALA A 360 -7.09 -8.18 -27.10
C ALA A 360 -7.65 -9.55 -26.66
N LEU A 361 -8.97 -9.65 -26.48
CA LEU A 361 -9.67 -10.86 -26.07
C LEU A 361 -10.76 -11.21 -27.09
N PRO A 362 -10.88 -12.49 -27.50
CA PRO A 362 -11.99 -12.96 -28.32
C PRO A 362 -13.35 -12.72 -27.66
N SER A 363 -14.39 -12.53 -28.48
CA SER A 363 -15.76 -12.22 -28.01
C SER A 363 -16.41 -13.31 -27.14
N GLU A 364 -15.96 -14.56 -27.30
CA GLU A 364 -16.40 -15.74 -26.56
C GLU A 364 -15.77 -15.84 -25.16
N ILE A 365 -14.72 -15.06 -24.90
CA ILE A 365 -14.09 -15.01 -23.58
C ILE A 365 -14.98 -14.16 -22.65
N PRO A 366 -15.45 -14.71 -21.52
CA PRO A 366 -16.32 -13.99 -20.60
C PRO A 366 -15.63 -12.74 -20.05
N LYS A 367 -16.45 -11.75 -19.71
CA LYS A 367 -15.99 -10.51 -19.08
C LYS A 367 -15.14 -10.84 -17.85
N CYS A 368 -13.90 -10.37 -17.85
CA CYS A 368 -12.93 -10.56 -16.76
C CYS A 368 -12.91 -9.39 -15.77
N TYR A 369 -14.06 -8.74 -15.58
CA TYR A 369 -14.24 -7.57 -14.73
C TYR A 369 -15.61 -7.58 -14.06
N ILE A 370 -15.76 -6.77 -13.01
CA ILE A 370 -17.03 -6.50 -12.32
C ILE A 370 -17.48 -5.08 -12.61
N ASP A 371 -18.73 -4.91 -13.00
CA ASP A 371 -19.34 -3.58 -13.14
C ASP A 371 -19.64 -3.03 -11.74
N ILE A 372 -19.02 -1.90 -11.40
CA ILE A 372 -19.12 -1.35 -10.04
C ILE A 372 -20.45 -0.63 -9.79
N TYR A 373 -21.22 -0.34 -10.84
CA TYR A 373 -22.52 0.32 -10.75
C TYR A 373 -23.70 -0.65 -10.64
N GLU A 374 -23.46 -1.95 -10.73
CA GLU A 374 -24.49 -2.96 -10.48
C GLU A 374 -25.02 -2.90 -9.03
N SER A 375 -26.32 -3.17 -8.86
CA SER A 375 -26.98 -3.13 -7.55
C SER A 375 -26.44 -4.18 -6.56
N ASN A 376 -25.99 -5.32 -7.08
CA ASN A 376 -25.42 -6.45 -6.33
C ASN A 376 -23.88 -6.50 -6.44
N VAL A 377 -23.24 -5.34 -6.63
CA VAL A 377 -21.78 -5.26 -6.82
C VAL A 377 -21.00 -5.97 -5.72
N LYS A 378 -21.43 -5.92 -4.45
CA LYS A 378 -20.71 -6.56 -3.35
C LYS A 378 -20.70 -8.08 -3.49
N GLU A 379 -21.82 -8.69 -3.83
CA GLU A 379 -21.92 -10.13 -4.07
C GLU A 379 -21.12 -10.56 -5.31
N SER A 380 -21.20 -9.77 -6.38
CA SER A 380 -20.44 -10.00 -7.61
C SER A 380 -18.93 -9.92 -7.36
N LEU A 381 -18.48 -8.89 -6.65
CA LEU A 381 -17.09 -8.69 -6.27
C LEU A 381 -16.58 -9.78 -5.34
N LEU A 382 -17.38 -10.23 -4.36
CA LEU A 382 -17.02 -11.35 -3.50
C LEU A 382 -16.82 -12.64 -4.31
N LYS A 383 -17.70 -12.95 -5.27
CA LYS A 383 -17.54 -14.12 -6.16
C LYS A 383 -16.27 -14.01 -7.01
N TYR A 384 -15.98 -12.81 -7.48
CA TYR A 384 -14.77 -12.54 -8.27
C TYR A 384 -13.48 -12.70 -7.46
N LEU A 385 -13.45 -12.18 -6.22
CA LEU A 385 -12.32 -12.33 -5.30
C LEU A 385 -12.12 -13.78 -4.82
N LYS A 386 -13.20 -14.58 -4.79
CA LYS A 386 -13.13 -16.04 -4.58
C LYS A 386 -12.52 -16.82 -5.74
N ARG A 387 -12.12 -16.13 -6.82
CA ARG A 387 -11.35 -16.70 -7.93
C ARG A 387 -12.08 -17.85 -8.65
N ASP A 388 -13.40 -17.72 -8.82
CA ASP A 388 -14.17 -18.67 -9.64
C ASP A 388 -13.64 -18.67 -11.09
N VAL A 389 -13.17 -19.84 -11.53
CA VAL A 389 -12.43 -20.07 -12.78
C VAL A 389 -13.11 -19.47 -14.02
N HIS A 390 -14.43 -19.37 -14.01
CA HIS A 390 -15.19 -18.84 -15.15
C HIS A 390 -14.93 -17.36 -15.45
N TYR A 391 -14.51 -16.55 -14.46
CA TYR A 391 -14.20 -15.13 -14.68
C TYR A 391 -12.79 -14.88 -15.24
N PHE A 392 -11.95 -15.91 -15.30
CA PHE A 392 -10.51 -15.75 -15.44
C PHE A 392 -9.91 -16.46 -16.64
N LYS A 393 -10.73 -16.86 -17.61
CA LYS A 393 -10.22 -17.36 -18.91
C LYS A 393 -9.25 -16.38 -19.58
N ALA A 394 -9.45 -15.08 -19.40
CA ALA A 394 -8.56 -14.03 -19.89
C ALA A 394 -7.13 -14.13 -19.32
N CYS A 395 -6.91 -14.81 -18.19
CA CYS A 395 -5.58 -15.08 -17.66
C CYS A 395 -4.74 -15.96 -18.59
N ALA A 396 -5.33 -16.64 -19.58
CA ALA A 396 -4.56 -17.33 -20.61
C ALA A 396 -3.62 -16.38 -21.37
N TRP A 397 -4.03 -15.13 -21.60
CA TRP A 397 -3.24 -14.10 -22.29
C TRP A 397 -2.22 -13.38 -21.39
N CYS A 398 -1.91 -13.95 -20.22
CA CYS A 398 -0.89 -13.45 -19.30
C CYS A 398 0.18 -14.51 -19.12
N ASN A 399 1.47 -14.17 -19.18
CA ASN A 399 2.54 -15.14 -18.93
C ASN A 399 2.58 -15.67 -17.48
N GLY A 400 1.95 -14.97 -16.52
CA GLY A 400 1.84 -15.38 -15.12
C GLY A 400 2.45 -14.37 -14.15
N CYS A 401 2.16 -14.57 -12.87
CA CYS A 401 2.55 -13.67 -11.78
C CYS A 401 2.75 -14.46 -10.47
N SER A 402 3.41 -15.64 -10.55
CA SER A 402 3.69 -16.47 -9.37
C SER A 402 4.90 -15.96 -8.59
N LYS A 403 5.05 -16.43 -7.34
CA LYS A 403 6.17 -16.01 -6.48
C LYS A 403 7.52 -16.38 -7.08
N ASP A 404 7.62 -17.58 -7.65
CA ASP A 404 8.83 -18.05 -8.34
C ASP A 404 9.16 -17.20 -9.56
N MET A 405 8.16 -16.72 -10.31
CA MET A 405 8.39 -15.81 -11.43
C MET A 405 8.89 -14.44 -10.95
N TRP A 406 8.30 -13.89 -9.89
CA TRP A 406 8.76 -12.65 -9.28
C TRP A 406 10.22 -12.75 -8.79
N ASP A 407 10.58 -13.87 -8.19
CA ASP A 407 11.90 -14.04 -7.60
C ASP A 407 12.96 -14.42 -8.65
N GLY A 408 12.60 -15.25 -9.64
CA GLY A 408 13.55 -15.87 -10.57
C GLY A 408 13.58 -15.32 -12.00
N MET A 409 12.51 -14.74 -12.53
CA MET A 409 12.46 -14.31 -13.94
C MET A 409 12.80 -12.83 -14.08
N LYS A 410 14.03 -12.52 -14.49
CA LYS A 410 14.50 -11.12 -14.62
C LYS A 410 14.65 -10.71 -16.09
N ILE A 411 14.20 -9.49 -16.40
CA ILE A 411 14.34 -8.85 -17.72
C ILE A 411 14.90 -7.43 -17.58
N SER A 412 15.46 -6.92 -18.68
CA SER A 412 15.98 -5.55 -18.73
C SER A 412 14.86 -4.53 -18.56
N VAL A 413 15.10 -3.54 -17.71
CA VAL A 413 14.17 -2.42 -17.51
C VAL A 413 14.20 -1.46 -18.68
N ALA A 414 13.06 -0.84 -18.98
CA ALA A 414 12.97 0.29 -19.88
C ALA A 414 13.69 0.12 -21.24
N GLU A 415 13.78 -1.10 -21.77
CA GLU A 415 14.22 -1.34 -23.14
C GLU A 415 13.16 -0.77 -24.09
N GLN A 416 13.54 0.12 -25.01
CA GLN A 416 12.58 0.90 -25.78
C GLN A 416 12.23 0.23 -27.12
N THR A 417 10.97 0.35 -27.56
CA THR A 417 10.57 0.10 -28.95
C THR A 417 10.35 1.42 -29.70
N SER A 418 10.67 1.45 -30.99
CA SER A 418 10.47 2.61 -31.85
C SER A 418 9.03 2.76 -32.36
N LYS A 419 8.23 1.68 -32.32
CA LYS A 419 6.85 1.63 -32.81
C LYS A 419 5.96 0.88 -31.83
N PRO A 420 4.63 1.09 -31.83
CA PRO A 420 3.71 0.20 -31.14
C PRO A 420 4.02 -1.27 -31.48
N LEU A 421 3.99 -2.14 -30.48
CA LEU A 421 4.11 -3.58 -30.73
C LEU A 421 2.81 -4.11 -31.32
N GLU A 422 2.94 -5.16 -32.13
CA GLU A 422 1.81 -5.87 -32.69
C GLU A 422 1.21 -6.83 -31.66
N TYR A 423 -0.11 -6.98 -31.70
CA TYR A 423 -0.88 -7.91 -30.88
C TYR A 423 -2.13 -8.31 -31.67
N VAL A 424 -2.77 -9.40 -31.27
CA VAL A 424 -4.03 -9.82 -31.90
C VAL A 424 -5.17 -8.99 -31.32
N LYS A 425 -5.84 -8.24 -32.21
CA LYS A 425 -7.04 -7.47 -31.88
C LYS A 425 -8.28 -8.18 -32.40
N TYR A 426 -9.31 -8.29 -31.57
CA TYR A 426 -10.57 -8.97 -31.85
C TYR A 426 -11.72 -7.98 -32.04
#